data_AF-A0A0C9Z9Y8-F1
#
_entry.id   AF-A0A0C9Z9Y8-F1
#
_cell.length_a   1.000
_cell.length_b   1.000
_cell.length_c   1.000
_cell.angle_alpha   90.00
_cell.angle_beta   90.00
_cell.angle_gamma   90.00
#
_symmetry.space_group_name_H-M   'P 1'
#
loop_
_entity.id
_entity.type
_entity.pdbx_description
1 polymer ?
#
loop_
_entity_poly.entity_id
_entity_poly.type
_entity_poly.pdbx_seq_one_letter_code
_entity_poly.pdbx_strand_id
1 'polypeptide(L)'
;MTKHSKNNTASSVFSYAERQKAEYGTKRQRLGNESMRNFDACSLCLQRAREPIACDQGHLFCKECAYTDLLTQKKDIKRQKERLEQLKKEIEEEKERAREAARERVLRDFEKGQLGLSANLPSVASSSGSGAKDSRSSKRKLDFDSSTVETLTREAEEAALRQIEREQVESLRHKLPDFWLPSLTPTYTSNGLPSSLKDVKVQTTCRGGNPPHSINLKSLVPVKFTLLPAASASQTSDSTPVESDKGTSKSEDDGVPICPACKSNLHNNRMMYLMKPCSHVVCKVCVDKLVRVAKQCIVCDHTLGDKDIIELKREGTGFAGGGIAEAKKTGVAFQG
;
A
#
# COMPACT_ATOMS: atom_id res chain seq x y z
N MET A 1 -29.76 55.36 4.60
CA MET A 1 -29.16 54.19 3.94
C MET A 1 -29.04 53.06 4.95
N THR A 2 -29.95 52.10 4.85
CA THR A 2 -30.04 50.95 5.75
C THR A 2 -28.76 50.11 5.64
N LYS A 3 -28.18 49.76 6.81
CA LYS A 3 -26.97 48.94 6.97
C LYS A 3 -27.19 47.47 6.55
N HIS A 4 -27.75 47.24 5.36
CA HIS A 4 -28.05 45.89 4.86
C HIS A 4 -26.81 45.13 4.38
N SER A 5 -25.70 45.84 4.10
CA SER A 5 -24.43 45.25 3.66
C SER A 5 -23.67 44.46 4.73
N LYS A 6 -24.17 44.44 5.98
CA LYS A 6 -23.58 43.68 7.11
C LYS A 6 -24.40 42.46 7.51
N ASN A 7 -25.46 42.13 6.77
CA ASN A 7 -26.18 40.88 7.01
C ASN A 7 -25.34 39.71 6.51
N ASN A 8 -25.26 38.62 7.27
CA ASN A 8 -24.49 37.42 6.91
C ASN A 8 -24.86 36.88 5.51
N THR A 9 -26.09 37.09 5.07
CA THR A 9 -26.62 36.69 3.75
C THR A 9 -26.24 37.60 2.58
N ALA A 10 -25.61 38.75 2.83
CA ALA A 10 -25.21 39.71 1.79
C ALA A 10 -23.77 39.49 1.29
N SER A 11 -23.01 38.60 1.94
CA SER A 11 -21.65 38.22 1.55
C SER A 11 -21.66 37.12 0.50
N SER A 12 -20.92 37.28 -0.60
CA SER A 12 -20.68 36.21 -1.58
C SER A 12 -19.76 35.09 -1.05
N VAL A 13 -19.16 35.29 0.12
CA VAL A 13 -18.27 34.33 0.77
C VAL A 13 -18.87 33.89 2.09
N PHE A 14 -19.03 32.59 2.27
CA PHE A 14 -19.49 32.03 3.54
C PHE A 14 -18.54 32.41 4.70
N SER A 15 -19.13 32.83 5.80
CA SER A 15 -18.40 33.02 7.06
C SER A 15 -17.85 31.69 7.59
N TYR A 16 -16.92 31.73 8.54
CA TYR A 16 -16.37 30.51 9.15
C TYR A 16 -17.46 29.64 9.80
N ALA A 17 -18.42 30.27 10.49
CA ALA A 17 -19.54 29.57 11.14
C ALA A 17 -20.48 28.92 10.12
N GLU A 18 -20.72 29.56 8.97
CA GLU A 18 -21.52 28.97 7.88
C GLU A 18 -20.78 27.83 7.20
N ARG A 19 -19.46 27.94 6.98
CA ARG A 19 -18.63 26.85 6.45
C ARG A 19 -18.57 25.64 7.39
N GLN A 20 -18.60 25.86 8.70
CA GLN A 20 -18.67 24.77 9.67
C GLN A 20 -20.03 24.05 9.66
N LYS A 21 -21.13 24.81 9.47
CA LYS A 21 -22.49 24.23 9.37
C LYS A 21 -22.74 23.56 8.02
N ALA A 22 -22.06 24.01 6.98
CA ALA A 22 -22.19 23.44 5.66
C ALA A 22 -21.60 22.03 5.56
N GLU A 23 -22.19 21.22 4.68
CA GLU A 23 -21.73 19.85 4.45
C GLU A 23 -20.65 19.72 3.37
N TYR A 24 -20.33 20.81 2.67
CA TYR A 24 -19.38 20.84 1.56
C TYR A 24 -17.92 21.06 2.02
N GLY A 25 -16.97 20.63 1.19
CA GLY A 25 -15.54 20.82 1.43
C GLY A 25 -14.90 19.79 2.38
N THR A 26 -13.65 20.05 2.76
CA THR A 26 -12.90 19.14 3.65
C THR A 26 -13.25 19.41 5.11
N LYS A 27 -13.92 18.46 5.77
CA LYS A 27 -14.21 18.54 7.20
C LYS A 27 -13.02 17.97 7.99
N ARG A 28 -12.61 18.70 9.02
CA ARG A 28 -11.54 18.32 9.95
C ARG A 28 -12.12 18.31 11.35
N GLN A 29 -12.02 17.19 12.06
CA GLN A 29 -12.47 17.07 13.44
C GLN A 29 -11.35 16.51 14.28
N ARG A 30 -11.13 17.13 15.45
CA ARG A 30 -10.19 16.61 16.43
C ARG A 30 -10.87 15.51 17.24
N LEU A 31 -10.18 14.39 17.36
CA LEU A 31 -10.61 13.23 18.13
C LEU A 31 -10.16 13.37 19.59
N GLY A 32 -11.01 12.90 20.50
CA GLY A 32 -10.70 12.86 21.93
C GLY A 32 -9.82 11.65 22.29
N ASN A 33 -9.38 11.59 23.55
CA ASN A 33 -8.57 10.47 24.06
C ASN A 33 -9.28 9.11 23.91
N GLU A 34 -10.61 9.09 24.04
CA GLU A 34 -11.44 7.89 23.90
C GLU A 34 -11.40 7.26 22.50
N SER A 35 -11.09 8.06 21.47
CA SER A 35 -10.94 7.56 20.10
C SER A 35 -9.55 7.01 19.80
N MET A 36 -8.61 7.13 20.74
CA MET A 36 -7.23 6.70 20.55
C MET A 36 -7.01 5.33 21.21
N ARG A 37 -6.30 4.44 20.52
CA ARG A 37 -5.97 3.12 21.09
C ARG A 37 -5.06 3.26 22.32
N ASN A 38 -5.34 2.45 23.35
CA ASN A 38 -4.47 2.31 24.51
C ASN A 38 -3.13 1.69 24.13
N PHE A 39 -2.10 1.96 24.93
CA PHE A 39 -0.73 1.54 24.62
C PHE A 39 -0.52 0.01 24.71
N ASP A 40 -1.33 -0.67 25.51
CA ASP A 40 -1.34 -2.11 25.75
C ASP A 40 -2.41 -2.85 24.93
N ALA A 41 -3.16 -2.13 24.10
CA ALA A 41 -4.20 -2.73 23.26
C ALA A 41 -3.65 -3.26 21.94
N CYS A 42 -4.20 -4.38 21.47
CA CYS A 42 -3.88 -4.98 20.18
C CYS A 42 -4.43 -4.13 19.02
N SER A 43 -3.64 -3.87 17.97
CA SER A 43 -4.11 -3.10 16.81
C SER A 43 -5.08 -3.84 15.88
N LEU A 44 -5.36 -5.13 16.13
CA LEU A 44 -6.36 -5.89 15.37
C LEU A 44 -7.70 -6.01 16.11
N CYS A 45 -7.68 -6.36 17.40
CA CYS A 45 -8.91 -6.53 18.18
C CYS A 45 -9.26 -5.36 19.11
N LEU A 46 -8.37 -4.36 19.25
CA LEU A 46 -8.53 -3.16 20.09
C LEU A 46 -8.72 -3.41 21.59
N GLN A 47 -8.71 -4.67 22.03
CA GLN A 47 -8.71 -5.07 23.44
C GLN A 47 -7.27 -5.12 23.99
N ARG A 48 -7.14 -5.14 25.31
CA ARG A 48 -5.85 -5.39 26.00
C ARG A 48 -5.21 -6.66 25.45
N ALA A 49 -3.95 -6.55 25.04
CA ALA A 49 -3.28 -7.58 24.28
C ALA A 49 -2.96 -8.82 25.14
N ARG A 50 -3.44 -9.99 24.70
CA ARG A 50 -3.14 -11.30 25.29
C ARG A 50 -1.88 -11.87 24.65
N GLU A 51 -0.91 -12.28 25.47
CA GLU A 51 0.43 -12.68 25.02
C GLU A 51 0.97 -11.68 23.96
N PRO A 52 1.25 -10.44 24.37
CA PRO A 52 1.51 -9.37 23.42
C PRO A 52 2.76 -9.63 22.58
N ILE A 53 2.65 -9.35 21.29
CA ILE A 53 3.73 -9.49 20.31
C ILE A 53 3.83 -8.17 19.52
N ALA A 54 5.04 -7.73 19.24
CA ALA A 54 5.31 -6.54 18.45
C ALA A 54 5.96 -6.86 17.10
N CYS A 55 5.65 -6.04 16.09
CA CYS A 55 6.40 -6.00 14.83
C CYS A 55 7.69 -5.18 14.97
N ASP A 56 8.61 -5.28 14.01
CA ASP A 56 9.80 -4.43 13.89
C ASP A 56 9.54 -2.91 13.92
N GLN A 57 8.35 -2.45 13.51
CA GLN A 57 7.94 -1.04 13.60
C GLN A 57 7.21 -0.70 14.92
N GLY A 58 7.08 -1.65 15.84
CA GLY A 58 6.53 -1.42 17.18
C GLY A 58 5.01 -1.42 17.32
N HIS A 59 4.27 -1.92 16.32
CA HIS A 59 2.82 -2.16 16.47
C HIS A 59 2.58 -3.40 17.33
N LEU A 60 1.64 -3.32 18.28
CA LEU A 60 1.34 -4.36 19.26
C LEU A 60 0.13 -5.21 18.82
N PHE A 61 0.24 -6.53 18.97
CA PHE A 61 -0.79 -7.50 18.61
C PHE A 61 -0.95 -8.57 19.68
N CYS A 62 -2.15 -9.15 19.78
CA CYS A 62 -2.29 -10.47 20.39
C CYS A 62 -1.62 -11.50 19.48
N LYS A 63 -0.97 -12.50 20.07
CA LYS A 63 -0.36 -13.61 19.32
C LYS A 63 -1.34 -14.33 18.40
N GLU A 64 -2.55 -14.61 18.90
CA GLU A 64 -3.61 -15.25 18.11
C GLU A 64 -4.05 -14.38 16.92
N CYS A 65 -4.27 -13.08 17.14
CA CYS A 65 -4.72 -12.15 16.09
C CYS A 65 -3.64 -11.97 15.02
N ALA A 66 -2.38 -11.84 15.42
CA ALA A 66 -1.28 -11.72 14.47
C ALA A 66 -1.14 -12.97 13.60
N TYR A 67 -1.28 -14.16 14.20
CA TYR A 67 -1.13 -15.42 13.47
C TYR A 67 -2.32 -15.69 12.55
N THR A 68 -3.54 -15.42 12.98
CA THR A 68 -4.72 -15.57 12.11
C THR A 68 -4.65 -14.61 10.93
N ASP A 69 -4.28 -13.35 11.14
CA ASP A 69 -4.12 -12.37 10.06
C ASP A 69 -3.00 -12.74 9.08
N LEU A 70 -1.86 -13.21 9.58
CA LEU A 70 -0.78 -13.68 8.71
C LEU A 70 -1.18 -14.91 7.88
N LEU A 71 -1.98 -15.80 8.44
CA LEU A 71 -2.48 -16.98 7.72
C LEU A 71 -3.53 -16.60 6.68
N THR A 72 -4.45 -15.67 6.98
CA THR A 72 -5.43 -15.19 5.99
C THR A 72 -4.73 -14.49 4.85
N GLN A 73 -3.78 -13.59 5.13
CA GLN A 73 -2.98 -12.93 4.11
C GLN A 73 -2.22 -13.93 3.24
N LYS A 74 -1.60 -14.97 3.81
CA LYS A 74 -0.93 -16.01 3.01
C LYS A 74 -1.88 -16.79 2.10
N LYS A 75 -3.10 -17.09 2.57
CA LYS A 75 -4.14 -17.74 1.74
C LYS A 75 -4.59 -16.83 0.59
N ASP A 76 -4.81 -15.55 0.88
CA ASP A 76 -5.18 -14.56 -0.13
C ASP A 76 -4.08 -14.37 -1.17
N ILE A 77 -2.82 -14.29 -0.73
CA ILE A 77 -1.65 -14.23 -1.61
C ILE A 77 -1.59 -15.46 -2.51
N LYS A 78 -1.83 -16.67 -1.98
CA LYS A 78 -1.85 -17.90 -2.78
C LYS A 78 -2.97 -17.84 -3.84
N ARG A 79 -4.17 -17.45 -3.45
CA ARG A 79 -5.33 -17.31 -4.36
C ARG A 79 -5.09 -16.26 -5.45
N GLN A 80 -4.46 -15.14 -5.10
CA GLN A 80 -4.09 -14.09 -6.05
C GLN A 80 -3.01 -14.58 -7.01
N LYS A 81 -1.99 -15.29 -6.53
CA LYS A 81 -0.94 -15.88 -7.38
C LYS A 81 -1.50 -16.87 -8.38
N GLU A 82 -2.37 -17.78 -7.95
CA GLU A 82 -3.02 -18.76 -8.82
C GLU A 82 -3.85 -18.09 -9.92
N ARG A 83 -4.66 -17.08 -9.57
CA ARG A 83 -5.40 -16.28 -10.55
C ARG A 83 -4.48 -15.54 -11.54
N LEU A 84 -3.39 -14.96 -11.04
CA LEU A 84 -2.40 -14.29 -11.91
C LEU A 84 -1.68 -15.29 -12.82
N GLU A 85 -1.42 -16.52 -12.37
CA GLU A 85 -0.84 -17.59 -13.19
C GLU A 85 -1.81 -18.07 -14.26
N GLN A 86 -3.10 -18.23 -13.94
CA GLN A 86 -4.15 -18.56 -14.91
C GLN A 86 -4.26 -17.49 -16.01
N LEU A 87 -4.39 -16.23 -15.62
CA LEU A 87 -4.43 -15.11 -16.57
C LEU A 87 -3.15 -15.04 -17.43
N LYS A 88 -1.98 -15.33 -16.86
CA LYS A 88 -0.72 -15.37 -17.63
C LYS A 88 -0.75 -16.47 -18.70
N LYS A 89 -1.24 -17.66 -18.36
CA LYS A 89 -1.38 -18.78 -19.32
C LYS A 89 -2.34 -18.42 -20.45
N GLU A 90 -3.52 -17.86 -20.12
CA GLU A 90 -4.49 -17.41 -21.14
C GLU A 90 -3.91 -16.35 -22.07
N ILE A 91 -3.13 -15.41 -21.53
CA ILE A 91 -2.44 -14.37 -22.31
C ILE A 91 -1.34 -14.99 -23.19
N GLU A 92 -0.59 -15.97 -22.70
CA GLU A 92 0.44 -16.67 -23.48
C GLU A 92 -0.18 -17.49 -24.63
N GLU A 93 -1.28 -18.19 -24.38
CA GLU A 93 -2.05 -18.92 -25.40
C GLU A 93 -2.70 -17.98 -26.44
N GLU A 94 -3.22 -16.82 -26.02
CA GLU A 94 -3.74 -15.80 -26.94
C GLU A 94 -2.61 -15.20 -27.80
N LYS A 95 -1.41 -15.02 -27.21
CA LYS A 95 -0.21 -14.57 -27.93
C LYS A 95 0.24 -15.60 -28.98
N GLU A 96 0.27 -16.88 -28.64
CA GLU A 96 0.64 -17.94 -29.57
C GLU A 96 -0.36 -18.04 -30.73
N ARG A 97 -1.66 -18.09 -30.42
CA ARG A 97 -2.71 -18.09 -31.45
C ARG A 97 -2.64 -16.88 -32.37
N ALA A 98 -2.35 -15.70 -31.83
CA ALA A 98 -2.21 -14.50 -32.65
C ALA A 98 -0.95 -14.53 -33.52
N ARG A 99 0.17 -15.09 -33.03
CA ARG A 99 1.39 -15.28 -33.84
C ARG A 99 1.16 -16.25 -34.98
N GLU A 100 0.45 -17.34 -34.74
CA GLU A 100 0.06 -18.31 -35.77
C GLU A 100 -0.85 -17.67 -36.82
N ALA A 101 -1.89 -16.95 -36.38
CA ALA A 101 -2.77 -16.22 -37.30
C ALA A 101 -2.02 -15.13 -38.10
N ALA A 102 -1.00 -14.50 -37.53
CA ALA A 102 -0.13 -13.55 -38.23
C ALA A 102 0.64 -14.25 -39.36
N ARG A 103 1.29 -15.37 -39.04
CA ARG A 103 2.07 -16.17 -39.99
C ARG A 103 1.17 -16.67 -41.13
N GLU A 104 -0.02 -17.16 -40.82
CA GLU A 104 -0.98 -17.60 -41.84
C GLU A 104 -1.44 -16.45 -42.74
N ARG A 105 -1.65 -15.24 -42.21
CA ARG A 105 -1.98 -14.06 -43.03
C ARG A 105 -0.84 -13.67 -43.97
N VAL A 106 0.39 -13.63 -43.46
CA VAL A 106 1.57 -13.32 -44.29
C VAL A 106 1.74 -14.37 -45.41
N LEU A 107 1.60 -15.66 -45.09
CA LEU A 107 1.65 -16.73 -46.09
C LEU A 107 0.54 -16.59 -47.14
N ARG A 108 -0.71 -16.31 -46.73
CA ARG A 108 -1.82 -16.10 -47.67
C ARG A 108 -1.64 -14.89 -48.57
N ASP A 109 -1.10 -13.80 -48.05
CA ASP A 109 -0.83 -12.60 -48.84
C ASP A 109 0.35 -12.82 -49.80
N PHE A 110 1.35 -13.61 -49.38
CA PHE A 110 2.43 -14.07 -50.25
C PHE A 110 1.94 -14.99 -51.38
N GLU A 111 1.11 -16.00 -51.07
CA GLU A 111 0.50 -16.90 -52.06
C GLU A 111 -0.35 -16.14 -53.08
N LYS A 112 -1.17 -15.18 -52.62
CA LYS A 112 -1.94 -14.30 -53.51
C LYS A 112 -1.03 -13.42 -54.38
N GLY A 113 0.08 -12.93 -53.83
CA GLY A 113 1.09 -12.17 -54.59
C GLY A 113 1.78 -13.01 -55.67
N GLN A 114 2.01 -14.30 -55.40
CA GLN A 114 2.68 -15.22 -56.32
C GLN A 114 1.72 -15.78 -57.39
N LEU A 115 0.45 -16.02 -57.05
CA LEU A 115 -0.64 -16.33 -57.98
C LEU A 115 -1.14 -15.08 -58.75
N GLY A 116 -0.79 -13.89 -58.28
CA GLY A 116 -1.20 -12.58 -58.80
C GLY A 116 -0.34 -12.00 -59.93
N LEU A 117 0.52 -12.80 -60.57
CA LEU A 117 1.25 -12.39 -61.78
C LEU A 117 0.48 -12.75 -63.06
N SER A 118 -0.69 -12.13 -63.20
CA SER A 118 -1.10 -11.47 -64.46
C SER A 118 -2.26 -10.49 -64.24
N ALA A 119 -2.17 -9.57 -63.27
CA ALA A 119 -2.94 -8.31 -63.31
C ALA A 119 -2.43 -7.30 -62.26
N ASN A 120 -1.79 -6.23 -62.74
CA ASN A 120 -1.59 -4.91 -62.11
C ASN A 120 -1.50 -4.85 -60.57
N LEU A 121 -0.27 -4.67 -60.06
CA LEU A 121 -0.05 -4.23 -58.68
C LEU A 121 -0.70 -2.85 -58.41
N PRO A 122 -1.37 -2.64 -57.26
CA PRO A 122 -1.37 -1.35 -56.60
C PRO A 122 -0.10 -1.22 -55.74
N SER A 123 0.60 -0.11 -55.96
CA SER A 123 1.67 0.42 -55.12
C SER A 123 1.25 0.42 -53.64
N VAL A 124 1.90 -0.40 -52.80
CA VAL A 124 1.89 -0.18 -51.34
C VAL A 124 2.72 1.06 -51.06
N ALA A 125 2.04 2.09 -50.58
CA ALA A 125 2.57 3.41 -50.29
C ALA A 125 3.67 3.37 -49.21
N SER A 126 4.90 3.67 -49.61
CA SER A 126 5.87 4.30 -48.72
C SER A 126 5.55 5.80 -48.68
N SER A 127 4.94 6.27 -47.60
CA SER A 127 4.75 7.70 -47.39
C SER A 127 5.98 8.31 -46.71
N SER A 128 6.90 8.86 -47.50
CA SER A 128 7.66 10.08 -47.13
C SER A 128 8.47 10.62 -48.32
N GLY A 129 8.09 11.81 -48.81
CA GLY A 129 9.05 12.78 -49.36
C GLY A 129 9.12 12.95 -50.88
N SER A 130 8.18 13.72 -51.44
CA SER A 130 8.29 14.69 -52.55
C SER A 130 9.52 14.68 -53.50
N GLY A 131 9.26 14.66 -54.81
CA GLY A 131 10.11 15.31 -55.81
C GLY A 131 10.21 14.59 -57.15
N ALA A 132 9.21 14.78 -58.01
CA ALA A 132 9.18 14.26 -59.37
C ALA A 132 10.29 14.83 -60.27
N LYS A 133 10.99 13.96 -60.99
CA LYS A 133 11.51 14.24 -62.35
C LYS A 133 11.42 12.97 -63.21
N ASP A 134 10.84 13.16 -64.39
CA ASP A 134 10.74 12.24 -65.52
C ASP A 134 12.01 11.45 -65.80
N SER A 135 11.87 10.15 -66.08
CA SER A 135 12.28 9.58 -67.38
C SER A 135 12.08 8.06 -67.47
N ARG A 136 11.48 7.68 -68.60
CA ARG A 136 11.67 6.48 -69.41
C ARG A 136 11.77 5.11 -68.70
N SER A 137 10.76 4.31 -69.02
CA SER A 137 10.78 2.84 -69.10
C SER A 137 12.11 2.31 -69.66
N SER A 138 13.01 1.94 -68.75
CA SER A 138 14.09 1.01 -69.02
C SER A 138 13.82 -0.21 -68.17
N LYS A 139 13.54 -1.31 -68.87
CA LYS A 139 13.18 -2.64 -68.40
C LYS A 139 14.39 -3.21 -67.64
N ARG A 140 14.57 -2.79 -66.38
CA ARG A 140 15.51 -3.44 -65.47
C ARG A 140 15.02 -4.87 -65.28
N LYS A 141 15.81 -5.84 -65.72
CA LYS A 141 15.65 -7.24 -65.31
C LYS A 141 15.63 -7.23 -63.78
N LEU A 142 14.47 -7.55 -63.20
CA LEU A 142 14.39 -7.91 -61.80
C LEU A 142 15.06 -9.28 -61.71
N ASP A 143 16.35 -9.30 -61.40
CA ASP A 143 17.00 -10.52 -60.94
C ASP A 143 16.36 -10.86 -59.60
N PHE A 144 15.59 -11.95 -59.61
CA PHE A 144 14.83 -12.44 -58.48
C PHE A 144 15.80 -13.14 -57.53
N ASP A 145 16.47 -12.35 -56.69
CA ASP A 145 17.45 -12.85 -55.74
C ASP A 145 16.71 -13.43 -54.51
N SER A 146 16.80 -14.74 -54.27
CA SER A 146 16.01 -15.39 -53.19
C SER A 146 16.31 -14.77 -51.83
N SER A 147 17.54 -14.31 -51.63
CA SER A 147 17.99 -13.63 -50.41
C SER A 147 17.21 -12.34 -50.12
N THR A 148 16.83 -11.57 -51.15
CA THR A 148 16.07 -10.34 -50.99
C THR A 148 14.60 -10.60 -50.67
N VAL A 149 14.03 -11.67 -51.23
CA VAL A 149 12.67 -12.13 -50.91
C VAL A 149 12.60 -12.59 -49.46
N GLU A 150 13.61 -13.33 -48.99
CA GLU A 150 13.71 -13.78 -47.60
C GLU A 150 13.85 -12.61 -46.60
N THR A 151 14.56 -11.54 -46.97
CA THR A 151 14.63 -10.34 -46.11
C THR A 151 13.31 -9.59 -46.03
N LEU A 152 12.60 -9.46 -47.16
CA LEU A 152 11.31 -8.76 -47.21
C LEU A 152 10.20 -9.53 -46.51
N THR A 153 10.20 -10.86 -46.58
CA THR A 153 9.27 -11.70 -45.82
C THR A 153 9.53 -11.59 -44.32
N ARG A 154 10.80 -11.61 -43.89
CA ARG A 154 11.16 -11.45 -42.48
C ARG A 154 10.78 -10.07 -41.93
N GLU A 155 10.99 -8.99 -42.68
CA GLU A 155 10.57 -7.64 -42.28
C GLU A 155 9.04 -7.50 -42.21
N ALA A 156 8.31 -8.12 -43.15
CA ALA A 156 6.84 -8.16 -43.12
C ALA A 156 6.30 -8.97 -41.92
N GLU A 157 6.94 -10.09 -41.59
CA GLU A 157 6.64 -10.89 -40.40
C GLU A 157 6.87 -10.08 -39.11
N GLU A 158 8.02 -9.39 -38.99
CA GLU A 158 8.31 -8.53 -37.84
C GLU A 158 7.35 -7.35 -37.71
N ALA A 159 6.93 -6.74 -38.82
CA ALA A 159 5.96 -5.65 -38.83
C ALA A 159 4.55 -6.13 -38.39
N ALA A 160 4.11 -7.29 -38.88
CA ALA A 160 2.85 -7.91 -38.49
C ALA A 160 2.84 -8.27 -36.99
N LEU A 161 3.96 -8.81 -36.47
CA LEU A 161 4.12 -9.10 -35.05
C LEU A 161 4.02 -7.84 -34.18
N ARG A 162 4.63 -6.72 -34.59
CA ARG A 162 4.54 -5.43 -33.87
C ARG A 162 3.15 -4.78 -33.89
N GLN A 163 2.36 -5.05 -34.92
CA GLN A 163 0.99 -4.53 -35.01
C GLN A 163 0.05 -5.33 -34.11
N ILE A 164 0.20 -6.65 -34.11
CA ILE A 164 -0.52 -7.55 -33.20
C ILE A 164 -0.15 -7.26 -31.74
N GLU A 165 1.12 -7.00 -31.46
CA GLU A 165 1.54 -6.63 -30.10
C GLU A 165 0.84 -5.34 -29.63
N ARG A 166 0.66 -4.35 -30.51
CA ARG A 166 -0.09 -3.12 -30.19
C ARG A 166 -1.57 -3.37 -29.95
N GLU A 167 -2.24 -4.12 -30.83
CA GLU A 167 -3.66 -4.49 -30.69
C GLU A 167 -3.91 -5.35 -29.43
N GLN A 168 -2.96 -6.22 -29.08
CA GLN A 168 -2.99 -6.98 -27.84
C GLN A 168 -2.80 -6.11 -26.62
N VAL A 169 -1.85 -5.16 -26.65
CA VAL A 169 -1.66 -4.21 -25.55
C VAL A 169 -2.91 -3.34 -25.35
N GLU A 170 -3.59 -2.94 -26.42
CA GLU A 170 -4.86 -2.20 -26.35
C GLU A 170 -6.02 -3.07 -25.82
N SER A 171 -6.19 -4.29 -26.33
CA SER A 171 -7.22 -5.20 -25.81
C SER A 171 -6.98 -5.63 -24.36
N LEU A 172 -5.72 -5.76 -23.93
CA LEU A 172 -5.36 -6.01 -22.53
C LEU A 172 -5.72 -4.83 -21.62
N ARG A 173 -5.62 -3.58 -22.13
CA ARG A 173 -6.10 -2.41 -21.39
C ARG A 173 -7.61 -2.43 -21.17
N HIS A 174 -8.37 -3.03 -22.09
CA HIS A 174 -9.83 -3.12 -22.01
C HIS A 174 -10.35 -4.37 -21.27
N LYS A 175 -9.58 -5.47 -21.20
CA LYS A 175 -9.97 -6.74 -20.57
C LYS A 175 -9.64 -6.82 -19.07
N LEU A 176 -8.73 -5.99 -18.57
CA LEU A 176 -8.36 -6.01 -17.15
C LEU A 176 -9.43 -5.28 -16.34
N PRO A 177 -9.94 -5.88 -15.23
CA PRO A 177 -10.91 -5.22 -14.37
C PRO A 177 -10.35 -3.88 -13.85
N ASP A 178 -11.00 -2.79 -14.24
CA ASP A 178 -10.61 -1.38 -14.02
C ASP A 178 -10.25 -1.01 -12.57
N PHE A 179 -10.66 -1.84 -11.61
CA PHE A 179 -10.55 -1.59 -10.18
C PHE A 179 -9.14 -1.81 -9.57
N TRP A 180 -8.25 -2.57 -10.24
CA TRP A 180 -6.98 -3.01 -9.64
C TRP A 180 -5.70 -2.41 -10.27
N LEU A 181 -5.84 -1.52 -11.25
CA LEU A 181 -4.72 -0.78 -11.84
C LEU A 181 -4.66 0.61 -11.22
N PRO A 182 -3.66 0.91 -10.35
CA PRO A 182 -3.51 2.24 -9.78
C PRO A 182 -3.47 3.34 -10.84
N SER A 183 -2.92 3.07 -12.02
CA SER A 183 -2.85 3.99 -13.16
C SER A 183 -4.19 4.44 -13.76
N LEU A 184 -5.30 3.76 -13.45
CA LEU A 184 -6.65 4.12 -13.89
C LEU A 184 -7.53 4.63 -12.73
N THR A 185 -7.01 4.66 -11.50
CA THR A 185 -7.70 5.29 -10.38
C THR A 185 -7.50 6.80 -10.42
N PRO A 186 -8.55 7.63 -10.23
CA PRO A 186 -8.47 9.09 -10.34
C PRO A 186 -7.56 9.75 -9.29
N THR A 187 -7.04 8.98 -8.32
CA THR A 187 -6.22 9.44 -7.20
C THR A 187 -4.74 9.03 -7.29
N TYR A 188 -4.31 8.28 -8.32
CA TYR A 188 -2.92 7.84 -8.42
C TYR A 188 -2.01 8.90 -9.04
N THR A 189 -1.41 9.69 -8.16
CA THR A 189 -0.32 10.61 -8.47
C THR A 189 0.94 10.18 -7.73
N SER A 190 1.62 9.11 -8.17
CA SER A 190 3.07 8.96 -7.93
C SER A 190 3.70 7.87 -8.78
N ASN A 191 4.78 8.24 -9.47
CA ASN A 191 5.85 7.42 -10.04
C ASN A 191 5.46 6.17 -10.84
N GLY A 192 5.10 6.41 -12.11
CA GLY A 192 5.31 5.45 -13.19
C GLY A 192 4.27 4.34 -13.31
N LEU A 193 4.05 3.93 -14.57
CA LEU A 193 3.25 2.77 -14.94
C LEU A 193 3.99 1.50 -14.48
N PRO A 194 3.37 0.55 -13.76
CA PRO A 194 4.01 -0.73 -13.51
C PRO A 194 4.19 -1.45 -14.85
N SER A 195 5.43 -1.52 -15.32
CA SER A 195 5.81 -2.04 -16.63
C SER A 195 5.63 -3.57 -16.75
N SER A 196 5.39 -4.28 -15.65
CA SER A 196 5.04 -5.69 -15.70
C SER A 196 4.25 -6.17 -14.45
N LEU A 197 3.31 -7.09 -14.65
CA LEU A 197 2.65 -7.84 -13.57
C LEU A 197 3.60 -8.80 -12.81
N LYS A 198 4.89 -8.83 -13.16
CA LYS A 198 5.90 -9.69 -12.51
C LYS A 198 6.53 -9.02 -11.28
N ASP A 199 6.32 -7.71 -11.09
CA ASP A 199 7.01 -6.94 -10.05
C ASP A 199 6.21 -6.71 -8.76
N VAL A 200 4.95 -7.17 -8.69
CA VAL A 200 4.16 -7.10 -7.44
C VAL A 200 4.60 -8.24 -6.52
N LYS A 201 5.68 -8.01 -5.76
CA LYS A 201 6.13 -8.92 -4.70
C LYS A 201 5.09 -8.92 -3.58
N VAL A 202 4.08 -9.78 -3.71
CA VAL A 202 3.02 -9.89 -2.70
C VAL A 202 3.60 -10.51 -1.42
N GLN A 203 3.87 -9.64 -0.45
CA GLN A 203 4.35 -10.01 0.89
C GLN A 203 3.23 -9.77 1.90
N THR A 204 3.28 -10.49 3.02
CA THR A 204 2.39 -10.23 4.15
C THR A 204 2.68 -8.86 4.73
N THR A 205 1.64 -8.08 4.98
CA THR A 205 1.72 -6.69 5.42
C THR A 205 1.11 -6.51 6.80
N CYS A 206 1.68 -5.62 7.58
CA CYS A 206 1.16 -5.27 8.89
C CYS A 206 -0.03 -4.31 8.74
N ARG A 207 -1.21 -4.74 9.19
CA ARG A 207 -2.46 -3.94 9.13
C ARG A 207 -2.57 -2.86 10.19
N GLY A 208 -1.73 -2.92 11.23
CA GLY A 208 -1.71 -1.94 12.32
C GLY A 208 -0.94 -0.64 11.98
N GLY A 209 -0.24 -0.59 10.86
CA GLY A 209 0.62 0.54 10.49
C GLY A 209 0.21 1.26 9.21
N ASN A 210 0.21 2.59 9.28
CA ASN A 210 0.17 3.47 8.12
C ASN A 210 1.51 4.22 8.05
N PRO A 211 2.38 4.01 7.04
CA PRO A 211 2.20 3.16 5.86
C PRO A 211 2.31 1.64 6.15
N PRO A 212 1.71 0.78 5.29
CA PRO A 212 1.84 -0.66 5.39
C PRO A 212 3.30 -1.08 5.18
N HIS A 213 3.78 -2.01 6.00
CA HIS A 213 5.13 -2.58 5.89
C HIS A 213 5.06 -4.09 5.90
N SER A 214 6.07 -4.72 5.29
CA SER A 214 6.17 -6.18 5.25
C SER A 214 6.45 -6.73 6.65
N ILE A 215 5.75 -7.80 7.03
CA ILE A 215 5.92 -8.49 8.31
C ILE A 215 5.94 -10.00 8.08
N ASN A 216 6.82 -10.71 8.79
CA ASN A 216 6.93 -12.16 8.75
C ASN A 216 6.73 -12.74 10.16
N LEU A 217 6.44 -14.05 10.26
CA LEU A 217 6.31 -14.71 11.57
C LEU A 217 7.59 -14.63 12.42
N LYS A 218 8.77 -14.60 11.78
CA LYS A 218 10.07 -14.49 12.47
C LYS A 218 10.42 -13.07 12.89
N SER A 219 9.80 -12.05 12.30
CA SER A 219 10.02 -10.65 12.68
C SER A 219 9.15 -10.20 13.85
N LEU A 220 8.33 -11.11 14.38
CA LEU A 220 7.48 -10.88 15.53
C LEU A 220 8.26 -11.14 16.81
N VAL A 221 8.26 -10.15 17.70
CA VAL A 221 8.99 -10.19 18.96
C VAL A 221 7.99 -10.23 20.11
N PRO A 222 8.08 -11.19 21.05
CA PRO A 222 7.22 -11.21 22.22
C PRO A 222 7.50 -9.99 23.11
N VAL A 223 6.46 -9.48 23.77
CA VAL A 223 6.53 -8.33 24.66
C VAL A 223 6.19 -8.79 26.08
N LYS A 224 7.04 -8.46 27.04
CA LYS A 224 6.79 -8.72 28.46
C LYS A 224 6.73 -7.40 29.21
N PHE A 225 5.53 -7.05 29.66
CA PHE A 225 5.35 -5.95 30.58
C PHE A 225 5.69 -6.41 32.00
N THR A 226 6.42 -5.57 32.75
CA THR A 226 6.56 -5.77 34.19
C THR A 226 5.29 -5.22 34.85
N LEU A 227 4.58 -6.07 35.59
CA LEU A 227 3.31 -5.73 36.23
C LEU A 227 3.51 -5.60 37.74
N LEU A 228 3.02 -4.54 38.35
CA LEU A 228 2.92 -4.42 39.81
C LEU A 228 1.57 -4.97 40.28
N PRO A 229 1.53 -5.83 41.31
CA PRO A 229 0.27 -6.28 41.90
C PRO A 229 -0.55 -5.11 42.45
N ALA A 230 -1.84 -5.09 42.14
CA ALA A 230 -2.78 -4.00 42.50
C ALA A 230 -2.85 -3.70 44.02
N ALA A 231 -2.42 -4.63 44.89
CA ALA A 231 -2.37 -4.45 46.33
C ALA A 231 -1.38 -3.35 46.81
N SER A 232 -0.48 -2.88 45.94
CA SER A 232 0.50 -1.82 46.26
C SER A 232 0.19 -0.46 45.63
N ALA A 233 -0.89 -0.35 44.83
CA ALA A 233 -1.29 0.88 44.15
C ALA A 233 -2.18 1.74 45.06
N SER A 234 -1.66 2.14 46.22
CA SER A 234 -2.23 3.21 47.03
C SER A 234 -1.28 4.40 46.99
N GLN A 235 -1.83 5.57 46.67
CA GLN A 235 -1.20 6.90 46.57
C GLN A 235 -0.61 7.30 45.20
N THR A 236 -1.48 7.75 44.30
CA THR A 236 -1.38 9.11 43.73
C THR A 236 -2.78 9.58 43.34
N SER A 237 -3.22 10.67 43.95
CA SER A 237 -4.47 11.39 43.71
C SER A 237 -4.55 11.93 42.28
N ASP A 238 -5.58 11.55 41.52
CA ASP A 238 -6.51 12.52 40.91
C ASP A 238 -7.74 11.83 40.28
N SER A 239 -8.89 12.50 40.40
CA SER A 239 -10.19 12.29 39.71
C SER A 239 -11.14 11.18 40.21
N THR A 240 -12.04 11.61 41.10
CA THR A 240 -13.49 11.32 41.22
C THR A 240 -14.03 9.95 40.78
N PRO A 241 -14.61 9.13 41.69
CA PRO A 241 -15.33 7.92 41.33
C PRO A 241 -16.78 8.27 40.96
N VAL A 242 -17.25 7.76 39.82
CA VAL A 242 -18.68 7.52 39.62
C VAL A 242 -18.87 6.01 39.77
N GLU A 243 -19.57 5.65 40.85
CA GLU A 243 -20.01 4.30 41.20
C GLU A 243 -20.78 3.66 40.04
N SER A 244 -20.35 2.47 39.59
CA SER A 244 -21.18 1.55 38.82
C SER A 244 -20.67 0.11 38.99
N ASP A 245 -21.43 -0.59 39.82
CA ASP A 245 -21.74 -2.02 39.81
C ASP A 245 -20.71 -3.10 40.21
N LYS A 246 -21.15 -3.86 41.21
CA LYS A 246 -20.59 -5.12 41.69
C LYS A 246 -20.68 -6.19 40.59
N GLY A 247 -19.53 -6.55 40.02
CA GLY A 247 -19.36 -7.75 39.21
C GLY A 247 -18.07 -8.46 39.60
N THR A 248 -18.19 -9.49 40.43
CA THR A 248 -17.12 -10.43 40.78
C THR A 248 -16.52 -11.11 39.54
N SER A 249 -15.26 -10.80 39.24
CA SER A 249 -14.29 -11.79 38.76
C SER A 249 -12.89 -11.32 39.17
N LYS A 250 -12.25 -12.08 40.07
CA LYS A 250 -10.83 -11.91 40.40
C LYS A 250 -10.01 -12.38 39.20
N SER A 251 -9.57 -11.46 38.35
CA SER A 251 -8.48 -11.70 37.41
C SER A 251 -7.16 -11.32 38.09
N GLU A 252 -6.31 -12.30 38.35
CA GLU A 252 -4.97 -12.13 38.94
C GLU A 252 -3.98 -11.40 38.00
N ASP A 253 -4.47 -10.79 36.91
CA ASP A 253 -3.71 -10.23 35.79
C ASP A 253 -3.99 -8.72 35.54
N ASP A 254 -4.60 -8.02 36.51
CA ASP A 254 -4.87 -6.58 36.44
C ASP A 254 -3.79 -5.76 37.18
N GLY A 255 -2.54 -6.15 37.02
CA GLY A 255 -1.42 -5.35 37.47
C GLY A 255 -1.22 -4.13 36.58
N VAL A 256 -0.84 -2.99 37.17
CA VAL A 256 -0.51 -1.79 36.40
C VAL A 256 0.89 -2.01 35.77
N PRO A 257 1.04 -1.85 34.44
CA PRO A 257 2.35 -2.00 33.80
C PRO A 257 3.28 -0.86 34.19
N ILE A 258 4.49 -1.21 34.60
CA ILE A 258 5.52 -0.29 35.07
C ILE A 258 6.84 -0.48 34.32
N CYS A 259 7.62 0.60 34.28
CA CYS A 259 9.00 0.54 33.82
C CYS A 259 9.88 -0.13 34.91
N PRO A 260 10.69 -1.14 34.58
CA PRO A 260 11.52 -1.84 35.56
C PRO A 260 12.62 -0.96 36.17
N ALA A 261 13.09 0.07 35.44
CA ALA A 261 14.19 0.92 35.89
C ALA A 261 13.73 2.08 36.81
N CYS A 262 12.69 2.81 36.43
CA CYS A 262 12.20 3.97 37.20
C CYS A 262 10.93 3.69 38.01
N LYS A 263 10.37 2.47 37.92
CA LYS A 263 9.13 2.05 38.61
C LYS A 263 7.91 2.94 38.36
N SER A 264 7.97 3.80 37.34
CA SER A 264 6.85 4.65 36.96
C SER A 264 5.84 3.88 36.13
N ASN A 265 4.55 4.18 36.32
CA ASN A 265 3.47 3.65 35.50
C ASN A 265 3.69 3.96 34.02
N LEU A 266 3.47 2.94 33.18
CA LEU A 266 3.43 3.07 31.73
C LEU A 266 2.01 3.48 31.35
N HIS A 267 1.91 4.56 30.58
CA HIS A 267 0.66 5.12 30.09
C HIS A 267 0.89 5.69 28.69
N ASN A 268 -0.20 5.98 27.97
CA ASN A 268 -0.15 6.40 26.56
C ASN A 268 0.70 7.68 26.32
N ASN A 269 1.05 8.46 27.35
CA ASN A 269 1.84 9.68 27.17
C ASN A 269 3.35 9.40 27.15
N ARG A 270 3.79 8.28 27.72
CA ARG A 270 5.21 7.92 27.78
C ARG A 270 5.58 7.10 26.55
N MET A 271 6.63 7.52 25.86
CA MET A 271 7.26 6.72 24.81
C MET A 271 7.93 5.50 25.45
N MET A 272 7.72 4.33 24.85
CA MET A 272 8.22 3.05 25.34
C MET A 272 9.06 2.38 24.27
N TYR A 273 10.10 1.68 24.69
CA TYR A 273 10.93 0.89 23.82
C TYR A 273 10.95 -0.56 24.28
N LEU A 274 10.94 -1.46 23.31
CA LEU A 274 11.07 -2.90 23.47
C LEU A 274 12.48 -3.32 23.07
N MET A 275 13.09 -4.18 23.88
CA MET A 275 14.36 -4.81 23.57
C MET A 275 14.11 -6.17 22.88
N LYS A 276 14.51 -6.31 21.62
CA LYS A 276 14.25 -7.53 20.80
C LYS A 276 14.71 -8.84 21.44
N PRO A 277 15.95 -8.98 21.93
CA PRO A 277 16.43 -10.29 22.39
C PRO A 277 15.82 -10.74 23.71
N CYS A 278 15.45 -9.79 24.58
CA CYS A 278 15.00 -10.09 25.95
C CYS A 278 13.54 -9.76 26.24
N SER A 279 12.79 -9.21 25.28
CA SER A 279 11.34 -8.90 25.38
C SER A 279 10.93 -7.90 26.46
N HIS A 280 11.87 -7.21 27.12
CA HIS A 280 11.57 -6.24 28.18
C HIS A 280 11.18 -4.87 27.61
N VAL A 281 10.18 -4.23 28.23
CA VAL A 281 9.71 -2.89 27.89
C VAL A 281 10.24 -1.87 28.89
N VAL A 282 10.79 -0.76 28.38
CA VAL A 282 11.38 0.31 29.19
C VAL A 282 10.91 1.67 28.65
N CYS A 283 10.74 2.66 29.53
CA CYS A 283 10.39 4.01 29.11
C CYS A 283 11.56 4.73 28.40
N LYS A 284 11.25 5.70 27.55
CA LYS A 284 12.23 6.49 26.78
C LYS A 284 13.37 7.05 27.64
N VAL A 285 13.03 7.65 28.79
CA VAL A 285 14.02 8.29 29.67
C VAL A 285 15.07 7.29 30.15
N CYS A 286 14.66 6.09 30.53
CA CYS A 286 15.57 5.05 30.98
C CYS A 286 16.34 4.43 29.82
N VAL A 287 15.74 4.35 28.62
CA VAL A 287 16.42 3.87 27.41
C VAL A 287 17.56 4.80 27.03
N ASP A 288 17.28 6.11 26.96
CA ASP A 288 18.26 7.10 26.53
C ASP A 288 19.40 7.28 27.56
N LYS A 289 19.10 7.18 28.86
CA LYS A 289 20.09 7.38 29.93
C LYS A 289 20.89 6.12 30.28
N LEU A 290 20.27 4.95 30.25
CA LEU A 290 20.87 3.71 30.77
C LEU A 290 21.17 2.73 29.64
N VAL A 291 20.16 2.36 28.84
CA VAL A 291 20.28 1.30 27.83
C VAL A 291 21.22 1.70 26.69
N ARG A 292 21.06 2.89 26.12
CA ARG A 292 21.87 3.34 24.98
C ARG A 292 23.33 3.60 25.36
N VAL A 293 23.56 4.04 26.59
CA VAL A 293 24.92 4.30 27.11
C VAL A 293 25.63 2.98 27.40
N ALA A 294 24.96 2.05 28.08
CA ALA A 294 25.54 0.78 28.47
C ALA A 294 25.47 -0.31 27.38
N LYS A 295 24.69 -0.09 26.31
CA LYS A 295 24.41 -1.07 25.24
C LYS A 295 23.99 -2.46 25.74
N GLN A 296 23.27 -2.48 26.87
CA GLN A 296 22.83 -3.69 27.55
C GLN A 296 21.44 -3.50 28.16
N CYS A 297 20.69 -4.59 28.33
CA CYS A 297 19.38 -4.55 28.95
C CYS A 297 19.50 -4.36 30.48
N ILE A 298 18.69 -3.47 31.06
CA ILE A 298 18.70 -3.17 32.51
C ILE A 298 18.18 -4.34 33.37
N VAL A 299 17.37 -5.25 32.80
CA VAL A 299 16.71 -6.32 33.57
C VAL A 299 17.51 -7.62 33.54
N CYS A 300 18.20 -7.91 32.44
CA CYS A 300 18.82 -9.21 32.21
C CYS A 300 20.25 -9.12 31.64
N ASP A 301 20.84 -7.91 31.60
CA ASP A 301 22.20 -7.62 31.15
C ASP A 301 22.60 -8.17 29.77
N HIS A 302 21.62 -8.54 28.95
CA HIS A 302 21.86 -9.01 27.60
C HIS A 302 22.40 -7.86 26.74
N THR A 303 23.45 -8.11 25.96
CA THR A 303 24.04 -7.12 25.05
C THR A 303 23.04 -6.75 23.95
N LEU A 304 22.92 -5.46 23.63
CA LEU A 304 21.95 -4.91 22.68
C LEU A 304 22.65 -4.10 21.59
N GLY A 305 22.27 -4.33 20.34
CA GLY A 305 22.58 -3.43 19.24
C GLY A 305 21.54 -2.31 19.10
N ASP A 306 21.88 -1.24 18.39
CA ASP A 306 20.95 -0.12 18.15
C ASP A 306 19.68 -0.55 17.40
N LYS A 307 19.79 -1.59 16.56
CA LYS A 307 18.67 -2.17 15.80
C LYS A 307 17.73 -3.04 16.64
N ASP A 308 18.18 -3.45 17.83
CA ASP A 308 17.42 -4.30 18.74
C ASP A 308 16.49 -3.49 19.65
N ILE A 309 16.56 -2.16 19.57
CA ILE A 309 15.71 -1.25 20.33
C ILE A 309 14.55 -0.81 19.42
N ILE A 310 13.37 -1.40 19.60
CA ILE A 310 12.15 -1.04 18.86
C ILE A 310 11.37 0.01 19.65
N GLU A 311 10.96 1.11 19.01
CA GLU A 311 9.99 2.03 19.59
C GLU A 311 8.57 1.48 19.47
N LEU A 312 7.86 1.29 20.58
CA LEU A 312 6.46 0.85 20.54
C LEU A 312 5.56 2.01 20.11
N LYS A 313 4.77 1.78 19.05
CA LYS A 313 3.87 2.78 18.48
C LYS A 313 2.61 2.92 19.31
N ARG A 314 2.33 4.17 19.65
CA ARG A 314 1.11 4.63 20.31
C ARG A 314 0.35 5.59 19.41
N GLU A 315 -0.96 5.64 19.58
CA GLU A 315 -1.82 6.53 18.80
C GLU A 315 -2.08 7.83 19.56
N GLY A 316 -2.35 7.75 20.86
CA GLY A 316 -2.66 8.90 21.70
C GLY A 316 -1.43 9.56 22.33
N THR A 317 -1.44 10.88 22.38
CA THR A 317 -0.66 11.62 23.38
C THR A 317 -1.65 12.33 24.29
N GLY A 318 -1.42 12.37 25.60
CA GLY A 318 -2.32 13.01 26.57
C GLY A 318 -2.37 14.54 26.46
N PHE A 319 -1.94 15.10 25.34
CA PHE A 319 -2.06 16.50 24.99
C PHE A 319 -2.94 16.61 23.74
N ALA A 320 -3.97 17.44 23.80
CA ALA A 320 -4.92 17.70 22.69
C ALA A 320 -4.27 18.28 21.41
N GLY A 321 -2.98 18.62 21.45
CA GLY A 321 -2.18 19.08 20.31
C GLY A 321 -1.09 18.10 19.85
N GLY A 322 -0.90 16.96 20.53
CA GLY A 322 0.14 15.99 20.17
C GLY A 322 -0.46 14.71 19.57
N GLY A 323 0.02 14.32 18.39
CA GLY A 323 -0.32 13.03 17.76
C GLY A 323 -1.30 13.12 16.59
N ILE A 324 -1.76 11.96 16.13
CA ILE A 324 -2.64 11.76 14.96
C ILE A 324 -4.11 12.00 15.35
N ALA A 325 -4.38 13.07 16.09
CA ALA A 325 -5.70 13.33 16.68
C ALA A 325 -6.63 14.12 15.74
N GLU A 326 -6.31 14.27 14.45
CA GLU A 326 -7.15 14.96 13.48
C GLU A 326 -7.66 13.99 12.41
N ALA A 327 -8.98 13.79 12.36
CA ALA A 327 -9.63 13.08 11.29
C ALA A 327 -10.02 14.08 10.19
N LYS A 328 -9.65 13.77 8.93
CA LYS A 328 -10.01 14.58 7.76
C LYS A 328 -10.92 13.78 6.84
N LYS A 329 -12.12 14.31 6.57
CA LYS A 329 -13.02 13.80 5.54
C LYS A 329 -12.97 14.75 4.34
N THR A 330 -12.46 14.27 3.22
CA THR A 330 -12.46 15.02 1.95
C THR A 330 -13.84 14.90 1.31
N GLY A 331 -14.63 15.98 1.34
CA GLY A 331 -15.87 16.10 0.57
C GLY A 331 -15.64 16.76 -0.78
N VAL A 332 -16.69 16.77 -1.62
CA VAL A 332 -16.71 17.52 -2.87
C VAL A 332 -16.59 19.02 -2.53
N ALA A 333 -15.68 19.72 -3.21
CA ALA A 333 -15.55 21.16 -3.06
C ALA A 333 -16.82 21.83 -3.59
N PHE A 334 -17.33 22.83 -2.87
CA PHE A 334 -18.41 23.66 -3.38
C PHE A 334 -17.86 24.45 -4.57
N GLN A 335 -18.29 24.10 -5.78
CA GLN A 335 -18.09 24.88 -6.99
C GLN A 335 -19.25 25.85 -7.10
N GLY A 336 -19.07 27.05 -6.57
CA GLY A 336 -20.02 28.16 -6.69
C GLY A 336 -19.24 29.46 -6.78
#